data_AF-A0A956X1P3-F1
#
_entry.id   AF-A0A956X1P3-F1
#
_cell.length_a   1.000
_cell.length_b   1.000
_cell.length_c   1.000
_cell.angle_alpha   90.00
_cell.angle_beta   90.00
_cell.angle_gamma   90.00
#
_symmetry.space_group_name_H-M   'P 1'
#
loop_
_entity.id
_entity.type
_entity.pdbx_description
1 polymer ?
#
loop_
_entity_poly.entity_id
_entity_poly.type
_entity_poly.pdbx_seq_one_letter_code
_entity_poly.pdbx_strand_id
1 'polypeptide(L)'
;LALIFGVIYVALPVLAGVGAAWLSQRLAGAGSLRVVLARYAPAVVPLGFAVWFAHYWFHFASGALTIIPVLQSFLIDHGVTLLGAEPNWRLGAILPADALFLLEMGSVLIGFIASLAVLRRIADNTHEDGRMATRAMAPWLALLALIAVLAVALFTLPMEMRGMMAG
;
A
#
# COMPACT_ATOMS: atom_id res chain seq x y z
N LEU A 1 -4.63 16.79 15.44
CA LEU A 1 -4.15 15.56 14.76
C LEU A 1 -5.28 14.60 14.39
N ALA A 2 -6.07 14.10 15.33
CA ALA A 2 -7.15 13.14 15.07
C ALA A 2 -8.23 13.65 14.08
N LEU A 3 -8.57 14.95 14.11
CA LEU A 3 -9.50 15.55 13.14
C LEU A 3 -8.91 15.56 11.72
N ILE A 4 -7.63 15.95 11.57
CA ILE A 4 -6.95 16.01 10.27
C ILE A 4 -6.75 14.60 9.71
N PHE A 5 -6.25 13.67 10.53
CA PHE A 5 -6.03 12.29 10.11
C PHE A 5 -7.33 11.53 9.89
N GLY A 6 -8.31 11.65 10.80
CA GLY A 6 -9.61 11.00 10.65
C GLY A 6 -10.40 11.52 9.45
N VAL A 7 -10.38 12.84 9.20
CA VAL A 7 -11.07 13.43 8.06
C VAL A 7 -10.33 13.11 6.77
N ILE A 8 -9.01 13.25 6.68
CA ILE A 8 -8.29 13.01 5.42
C ILE A 8 -8.27 11.51 5.08
N TYR A 9 -8.01 10.62 6.03
CA TYR A 9 -7.97 9.18 5.76
C TYR A 9 -9.34 8.57 5.44
N VAL A 10 -10.44 9.21 5.84
CA VAL A 10 -11.78 8.74 5.47
C VAL A 10 -12.31 9.49 4.25
N ALA A 11 -12.23 10.82 4.24
CA ALA A 11 -12.77 11.62 3.15
C ALA A 11 -12.03 11.37 1.84
N LEU A 12 -10.70 11.28 1.82
CA LEU A 12 -9.96 11.11 0.56
C LEU A 12 -10.30 9.78 -0.13
N PRO A 13 -10.26 8.61 0.54
CA PRO A 13 -10.68 7.35 -0.09
C PRO A 13 -12.16 7.33 -0.47
N VAL A 14 -13.04 7.91 0.35
CA VAL A 14 -14.47 7.99 0.05
C VAL A 14 -14.71 8.85 -1.19
N LEU A 15 -14.11 10.04 -1.27
CA LEU A 15 -14.22 10.94 -2.42
C LEU A 15 -13.62 10.31 -3.69
N ALA A 16 -12.48 9.64 -3.58
CA ALA A 16 -11.85 8.95 -4.70
C ALA A 16 -12.73 7.80 -5.22
N GLY A 17 -13.27 6.97 -4.33
CA GLY A 17 -14.16 5.86 -4.70
C GLY A 17 -15.49 6.34 -5.28
N VAL A 18 -16.13 7.34 -4.65
CA VAL A 18 -17.37 7.96 -5.14
C VAL A 18 -17.14 8.65 -6.49
N GLY A 19 -16.03 9.36 -6.65
CA GLY A 19 -15.64 10.01 -7.91
C GLY A 19 -15.43 8.99 -9.04
N ALA A 20 -14.70 7.91 -8.79
CA ALA A 20 -14.51 6.83 -9.75
C ALA A 20 -15.85 6.16 -10.13
N ALA A 21 -16.72 5.90 -9.14
CA ALA A 21 -18.05 5.34 -9.37
C ALA A 21 -18.95 6.28 -10.19
N TRP A 22 -18.91 7.59 -9.89
CA TRP A 22 -19.68 8.61 -10.62
C TRP A 22 -19.22 8.72 -12.08
N LEU A 23 -17.91 8.76 -12.33
CA LEU A 23 -17.36 8.75 -13.69
C LEU A 23 -17.73 7.47 -14.43
N SER A 24 -17.60 6.31 -13.78
CA SER A 24 -17.96 5.02 -14.36
C SER A 24 -19.43 4.97 -14.77
N GLN A 25 -20.33 5.45 -13.90
CA GLN A 25 -21.76 5.58 -14.17
C GLN A 25 -22.04 6.49 -15.37
N ARG A 26 -21.33 7.61 -15.50
CA ARG A 26 -21.49 8.55 -16.62
C ARG A 26 -20.99 8.01 -17.96
N LEU A 27 -19.93 7.20 -17.95
CA LEU A 27 -19.27 6.72 -19.16
C LEU A 27 -19.90 5.45 -19.73
N ALA A 28 -20.40 4.56 -18.87
CA ALA A 28 -20.95 3.29 -19.29
C ALA A 28 -22.46 3.17 -19.09
N GLY A 29 -23.04 3.90 -18.14
CA GLY A 29 -24.47 3.83 -17.84
C GLY A 29 -24.91 2.46 -17.31
N ALA A 30 -25.26 2.38 -16.03
CA ALA A 30 -26.11 1.32 -15.44
C ALA A 30 -26.14 1.46 -13.91
N GLY A 31 -27.34 1.32 -13.32
CA GLY A 31 -27.52 1.27 -11.87
C GLY A 31 -27.36 2.60 -11.14
N SER A 32 -27.62 2.60 -9.84
CA SER A 32 -27.39 3.76 -8.97
C SER A 32 -25.91 3.88 -8.61
N LEU A 33 -25.48 5.08 -8.21
CA LEU A 33 -24.09 5.34 -7.79
C LEU A 33 -23.62 4.36 -6.70
N ARG A 34 -24.51 4.05 -5.75
CA ARG A 34 -24.27 3.05 -4.69
C ARG A 34 -23.97 1.67 -5.26
N VAL A 35 -24.70 1.23 -6.28
CA VAL A 35 -24.50 -0.08 -6.93
C VAL A 35 -23.17 -0.11 -7.65
N VAL A 36 -22.83 0.92 -8.42
CA VAL A 36 -21.54 1.01 -9.12
C VAL A 36 -20.38 1.00 -8.12
N LEU A 37 -20.47 1.79 -7.05
CA LEU A 37 -19.47 1.84 -5.99
C LEU A 37 -19.27 0.46 -5.35
N ALA A 38 -20.36 -0.16 -4.85
CA ALA A 38 -20.30 -1.45 -4.18
C ALA A 38 -19.76 -2.57 -5.08
N ARG A 39 -20.04 -2.47 -6.38
CA ARG A 39 -19.61 -3.46 -7.37
C ARG A 39 -18.10 -3.41 -7.64
N TYR A 40 -17.53 -2.21 -7.79
CA TYR A 40 -16.13 -2.05 -8.18
C TYR A 40 -15.16 -1.82 -7.01
N ALA A 41 -15.64 -1.40 -5.84
CA ALA A 41 -14.80 -1.22 -4.65
C ALA A 41 -13.94 -2.45 -4.28
N PRO A 42 -14.41 -3.71 -4.43
CA PRO A 42 -13.57 -4.89 -4.16
C PRO A 42 -12.31 -4.97 -5.02
N ALA A 43 -12.27 -4.34 -6.19
CA ALA A 43 -11.08 -4.32 -7.04
C ALA A 43 -9.90 -3.56 -6.41
N VAL A 44 -10.13 -2.70 -5.42
CA VAL A 44 -9.07 -1.96 -4.70
C VAL A 44 -8.39 -2.84 -3.64
N VAL A 45 -9.07 -3.89 -3.15
CA VAL A 45 -8.61 -4.69 -2.01
C VAL A 45 -7.26 -5.37 -2.26
N PRO A 46 -6.99 -6.05 -3.39
CA PRO A 46 -5.70 -6.73 -3.60
C PRO A 46 -4.51 -5.77 -3.56
N LEU A 47 -4.59 -4.63 -4.25
CA LEU A 47 -3.55 -3.60 -4.22
C LEU A 47 -3.40 -2.99 -2.81
N GLY A 48 -4.51 -2.65 -2.15
CA GLY A 48 -4.48 -2.13 -0.78
C GLY A 48 -3.76 -3.09 0.17
N PHE A 49 -4.16 -4.36 0.17
CA PHE A 49 -3.50 -5.41 0.95
C PHE A 49 -2.00 -5.49 0.64
N ALA A 50 -1.62 -5.50 -0.64
CA ALA A 50 -0.22 -5.61 -1.03
C ALA A 50 0.65 -4.44 -0.55
N VAL A 51 0.11 -3.21 -0.55
CA VAL A 51 0.80 -2.02 0.00
C VAL A 51 1.02 -2.18 1.51
N TRP A 52 0.00 -2.58 2.26
CA TRP A 52 0.14 -2.82 3.70
C TRP A 52 1.09 -3.97 4.02
N PHE A 53 1.02 -5.06 3.24
CA PHE A 53 1.92 -6.20 3.36
C PHE A 53 3.38 -5.76 3.15
N ALA A 54 3.66 -5.04 2.06
CA ALA A 54 4.98 -4.50 1.77
C ALA A 54 5.52 -3.65 2.93
N HIS A 55 4.69 -2.71 3.40
CA HIS A 55 5.08 -1.79 4.46
C HIS A 55 5.37 -2.50 5.80
N TYR A 56 4.48 -3.37 6.27
CA TYR A 56 4.69 -4.07 7.53
C TYR A 56 5.84 -5.06 7.44
N TRP A 57 5.99 -5.73 6.30
CA TRP A 57 7.11 -6.65 6.12
C TRP A 57 8.44 -5.91 6.03
N PHE A 58 8.49 -4.71 5.45
CA PHE A 58 9.69 -3.87 5.48
C PHE A 58 10.13 -3.60 6.93
N HIS A 59 9.21 -3.16 7.80
CA HIS A 59 9.51 -2.90 9.21
C HIS A 59 9.92 -4.16 9.96
N PHE A 60 9.21 -5.26 9.72
CA PHE A 60 9.55 -6.54 10.33
C PHE A 60 10.95 -6.97 9.88
N ALA A 61 11.23 -7.04 8.58
CA ALA A 61 12.48 -7.60 8.06
C ALA A 61 13.70 -6.70 8.26
N SER A 62 13.53 -5.38 8.35
CA SER A 62 14.62 -4.45 8.69
C SER A 62 14.94 -4.42 10.19
N GLY A 63 14.00 -4.83 11.05
CA GLY A 63 14.11 -4.70 12.51
C GLY A 63 13.98 -5.98 13.32
N ALA A 64 13.73 -7.14 12.69
CA ALA A 64 13.36 -8.39 13.36
C ALA A 64 14.31 -8.84 14.48
N LEU A 65 15.60 -8.54 14.33
CA LEU A 65 16.65 -8.97 15.25
C LEU A 65 17.25 -7.81 16.05
N THR A 66 16.60 -6.64 16.06
CA THR A 66 17.05 -5.46 16.84
C THR A 66 17.18 -5.72 18.33
N ILE A 67 16.53 -6.77 18.86
CA ILE A 67 16.74 -7.24 20.23
C ILE A 67 18.22 -7.55 20.54
N ILE A 68 19.01 -8.00 19.55
CA ILE A 68 20.42 -8.33 19.70
C ILE A 68 21.26 -7.06 19.98
N PRO A 69 21.31 -6.04 19.10
CA PRO A 69 22.06 -4.82 19.36
C PRO A 69 21.51 -4.02 20.55
N VAL A 70 20.22 -4.12 20.86
CA VAL A 70 19.64 -3.54 22.09
C VAL A 70 20.21 -4.22 23.33
N LEU A 71 20.27 -5.56 23.35
CA LEU A 71 20.88 -6.30 24.46
C LEU A 71 22.39 -6.02 24.58
N GLN A 72 23.11 -5.92 23.45
CA GLN A 72 24.53 -5.52 23.46
C GLN A 72 24.69 -4.14 24.09
N SER A 73 23.87 -3.16 23.69
CA SER A 73 23.89 -1.80 24.26
C SER A 73 23.66 -1.84 25.76
N PHE A 74 22.63 -2.55 26.22
CA PHE A 74 22.33 -2.72 27.64
C PHE A 74 23.51 -3.31 28.43
N LEU A 75 24.15 -4.36 27.93
CA LEU A 75 25.27 -4.99 28.63
C LEU A 75 26.49 -4.06 28.70
N ILE A 76 26.80 -3.35 27.61
CA ILE A 76 27.90 -2.39 27.54
C ILE A 76 27.68 -1.24 28.53
N ASP A 77 26.45 -0.72 28.65
CA ASP A 77 26.09 0.30 29.64
C ASP A 77 26.30 -0.17 31.09
N HIS A 78 26.37 -1.49 31.32
CA HIS A 78 26.65 -2.12 32.62
C HIS A 78 28.08 -2.67 32.73
N GLY A 79 28.98 -2.28 31.81
CA GLY A 79 30.39 -2.69 31.82
C GLY A 79 30.63 -4.15 31.42
N VAL A 80 29.63 -4.81 30.82
CA VAL A 80 29.73 -6.20 30.36
C VAL A 80 29.95 -6.23 28.84
N THR A 81 31.15 -6.65 28.41
CA THR A 81 31.54 -6.67 26.99
C THR A 81 31.56 -8.09 26.37
N LEU A 82 30.88 -9.06 27.01
CA LEU A 82 30.90 -10.47 26.59
C LEU A 82 30.34 -10.68 25.17
N LEU A 83 29.37 -9.85 24.76
CA LEU A 83 28.72 -9.92 23.45
C LEU A 83 29.28 -8.91 22.45
N GLY A 84 30.47 -8.37 22.71
CA GLY A 84 31.12 -7.32 21.92
C GLY A 84 31.36 -6.05 22.75
N ALA A 85 32.26 -5.20 22.25
CA ALA A 85 32.56 -3.90 22.85
C ALA A 85 31.67 -2.77 22.32
N GLU A 86 30.93 -3.01 21.23
CA GLU A 86 30.04 -2.05 20.57
C GLU A 86 28.78 -2.79 20.07
N PRO A 87 27.58 -2.17 20.12
CA PRO A 87 26.37 -2.77 19.57
C PRO A 87 26.41 -2.86 18.04
N ASN A 88 26.17 -4.05 17.51
CA ASN A 88 26.21 -4.30 16.07
C ASN A 88 24.81 -4.20 15.45
N TRP A 89 24.42 -2.99 15.05
CA TRP A 89 23.12 -2.71 14.42
C TRP A 89 22.91 -3.40 13.08
N ARG A 90 23.98 -3.89 12.43
CA ARG A 90 23.86 -4.68 11.18
C ARG A 90 23.18 -6.03 11.42
N LEU A 91 23.13 -6.51 12.66
CA LEU A 91 22.44 -7.74 13.03
C LEU A 91 20.92 -7.55 13.12
N GLY A 92 20.41 -6.31 13.08
CA GLY A 92 18.98 -6.04 13.26
C GLY A 92 18.10 -6.49 12.10
N ALA A 93 18.61 -6.40 10.87
CA ALA A 93 17.89 -6.77 9.66
C ALA A 93 18.11 -8.23 9.29
N ILE A 94 17.04 -8.91 8.86
CA ILE A 94 17.09 -10.28 8.32
C ILE A 94 17.14 -10.33 6.79
N LEU A 95 16.89 -9.19 6.14
CA LEU A 95 17.02 -9.03 4.70
C LEU A 95 17.92 -7.83 4.37
N PRO A 96 18.76 -7.93 3.32
CA PRO A 96 19.51 -6.79 2.82
C PRO A 96 18.59 -5.77 2.13
N ALA A 97 19.07 -4.53 1.97
CA ALA A 97 18.27 -3.41 1.49
C ALA A 97 17.72 -3.60 0.06
N ASP A 98 18.47 -4.25 -0.82
CA ASP A 98 18.05 -4.60 -2.18
C ASP A 98 16.90 -5.61 -2.18
N ALA A 99 16.95 -6.63 -1.31
CA ALA A 99 15.87 -7.59 -1.14
C ALA A 99 14.60 -6.93 -0.58
N LEU A 100 14.74 -5.98 0.36
CA LEU A 100 13.62 -5.19 0.89
C LEU A 100 12.96 -4.36 -0.21
N PHE A 101 13.76 -3.66 -1.02
CA PHE A 101 13.26 -2.87 -2.15
C PHE A 101 12.50 -3.75 -3.16
N LEU A 102 13.08 -4.89 -3.54
CA LEU A 102 12.43 -5.84 -4.45
C LEU A 102 11.12 -6.38 -3.89
N LEU A 103 11.07 -6.65 -2.57
CA LEU A 103 9.85 -7.07 -1.92
C LEU A 103 8.76 -5.99 -1.96
N GLU A 104 9.10 -4.74 -1.63
CA GLU A 104 8.15 -3.62 -1.67
C GLU A 104 7.59 -3.43 -3.09
N MET A 105 8.48 -3.32 -4.09
CA MET A 105 8.08 -3.13 -5.49
C MET A 105 7.32 -4.33 -6.05
N GLY A 106 7.80 -5.55 -5.76
CA GLY A 106 7.20 -6.79 -6.21
C GLY A 106 5.79 -6.97 -5.63
N SER A 107 5.61 -6.65 -4.35
CA SER A 107 4.30 -6.69 -3.70
C SER A 107 3.31 -5.74 -4.37
N VAL A 108 3.69 -4.47 -4.57
CA VAL A 108 2.83 -3.48 -5.24
C VAL A 108 2.46 -3.94 -6.66
N LEU A 109 3.43 -4.46 -7.43
CA LEU A 109 3.17 -4.97 -8.78
C LEU A 109 2.19 -6.14 -8.77
N ILE A 110 2.40 -7.13 -7.89
CA ILE A 110 1.51 -8.30 -7.75
C ILE A 110 0.10 -7.86 -7.34
N GLY A 111 0.00 -6.96 -6.35
CA GLY A 111 -1.26 -6.40 -5.90
C GLY A 111 -2.00 -5.63 -7.00
N PHE A 112 -1.27 -4.83 -7.78
CA PHE A 112 -1.82 -4.11 -8.92
C PHE A 112 -2.36 -5.08 -9.99
N ILE A 113 -1.57 -6.08 -10.39
CA ILE A 113 -2.01 -7.11 -11.36
C ILE A 113 -3.25 -7.86 -10.86
N ALA A 114 -3.27 -8.25 -9.57
CA ALA A 114 -4.43 -8.92 -8.97
C ALA A 114 -5.67 -8.00 -8.98
N SER A 115 -5.52 -6.72 -8.64
CA SER A 115 -6.58 -5.72 -8.72
C SER A 115 -7.07 -5.52 -10.15
N LEU A 116 -6.19 -5.52 -11.16
CA LEU A 116 -6.58 -5.45 -12.57
C LEU A 116 -7.41 -6.68 -13.00
N ALA A 117 -7.00 -7.87 -12.58
CA ALA A 117 -7.74 -9.10 -12.89
C ALA A 117 -9.16 -9.07 -12.27
N VAL A 118 -9.27 -8.62 -11.02
CA VAL A 118 -10.58 -8.44 -10.34
C VAL A 118 -11.42 -7.38 -11.05
N LEU A 119 -10.83 -6.22 -11.36
CA LEU A 119 -11.51 -5.13 -12.05
C LEU A 119 -12.06 -5.58 -13.41
N ARG A 120 -11.23 -6.27 -14.20
CA ARG A 120 -11.62 -6.79 -15.52
C ARG A 120 -12.76 -7.79 -15.40
N ARG A 121 -12.65 -8.74 -14.47
CA ARG A 121 -13.70 -9.74 -14.20
C ARG A 121 -15.03 -9.08 -13.81
N ILE A 122 -15.01 -8.06 -12.95
CA ILE A 122 -16.22 -7.33 -12.55
C ILE A 122 -16.87 -6.65 -13.76
N ALA A 123 -16.07 -6.00 -14.61
CA ALA A 123 -16.58 -5.27 -15.77
C ALA A 123 -17.19 -6.21 -16.82
N ASP A 124 -16.51 -7.30 -17.15
CA ASP A 124 -16.99 -8.29 -18.12
C ASP A 124 -18.27 -9.00 -17.63
N ASN A 125 -18.40 -9.24 -16.33
CA ASN A 125 -19.63 -9.80 -15.74
C ASN A 125 -20.80 -8.80 -15.67
N THR A 126 -20.53 -7.52 -15.88
CA THR A 126 -21.52 -6.44 -15.72
C THR A 126 -22.07 -5.95 -17.04
N HIS A 127 -21.23 -5.92 -18.08
CA HIS A 127 -21.56 -5.38 -19.38
C HIS A 127 -21.28 -6.43 -20.46
N GLU A 128 -22.31 -6.79 -21.21
CA GLU A 128 -22.18 -7.70 -22.36
C GLU A 128 -21.35 -7.06 -23.49
N ASP A 129 -21.49 -5.74 -23.68
CA ASP A 129 -20.66 -4.98 -24.62
C ASP A 129 -19.29 -4.67 -24.01
N GLY A 130 -18.23 -5.24 -24.61
CA GLY A 130 -16.85 -5.01 -24.21
C GLY A 130 -16.39 -3.54 -24.26
N ARG A 131 -16.98 -2.70 -25.12
CA ARG A 131 -16.70 -1.26 -25.14
C ARG A 131 -17.30 -0.57 -23.91
N MET A 132 -18.50 -0.98 -23.50
CA MET A 132 -19.12 -0.49 -22.26
C MET A 132 -18.36 -0.98 -21.04
N ALA A 133 -17.93 -2.25 -21.00
CA ALA A 133 -17.09 -2.80 -19.94
C ALA A 133 -15.80 -1.97 -19.77
N THR A 134 -15.10 -1.69 -20.88
CA THR A 134 -13.86 -0.90 -20.89
C THR A 134 -14.08 0.52 -20.38
N ARG A 135 -15.17 1.18 -20.81
CA ARG A 135 -15.54 2.52 -20.34
C ARG A 135 -15.90 2.53 -18.85
N ALA A 136 -16.59 1.49 -18.38
CA ALA A 136 -16.99 1.35 -16.98
C ALA A 136 -15.78 1.19 -16.06
N MET A 137 -14.77 0.42 -16.49
CA MET A 137 -13.59 0.15 -15.68
C MET A 137 -12.52 1.25 -15.74
N ALA A 138 -12.51 2.11 -16.77
CA ALA A 138 -11.44 3.08 -16.98
C ALA A 138 -11.19 4.04 -15.78
N PRO A 139 -12.21 4.60 -15.11
CA PRO A 139 -11.99 5.45 -13.93
C PRO A 139 -11.36 4.69 -12.76
N TRP A 140 -11.72 3.41 -12.59
CA TRP A 140 -11.17 2.54 -11.54
C TRP A 140 -9.75 2.11 -11.85
N LEU A 141 -9.44 1.85 -13.13
CA LEU A 141 -8.08 1.59 -13.59
C LEU A 141 -7.18 2.79 -13.30
N ALA A 142 -7.65 4.01 -13.61
CA ALA A 142 -6.91 5.23 -13.33
C ALA A 142 -6.67 5.42 -11.82
N LEU A 143 -7.68 5.15 -10.98
CA LEU A 143 -7.55 5.18 -9.52
C LEU A 143 -6.52 4.16 -9.02
N LEU A 144 -6.58 2.91 -9.49
CA LEU A 144 -5.62 1.86 -9.12
C LEU A 144 -4.19 2.21 -9.54
N ALA A 145 -4.02 2.74 -10.75
CA ALA A 145 -2.72 3.19 -11.25
C ALA A 145 -2.17 4.34 -10.41
N LEU A 146 -3.02 5.31 -10.05
CA LEU A 146 -2.65 6.42 -9.17
C LEU A 146 -2.20 5.89 -7.80
N ILE A 147 -2.97 4.98 -7.19
CA ILE A 147 -2.60 4.37 -5.91
C ILE A 147 -1.25 3.64 -6.01
N ALA A 148 -1.03 2.85 -7.07
CA ALA A 148 0.22 2.12 -7.27
C ALA A 148 1.42 3.06 -7.45
N VAL A 149 1.27 4.12 -8.25
CA VAL A 149 2.32 5.14 -8.45
C VAL A 149 2.63 5.86 -7.14
N LEU A 150 1.61 6.25 -6.38
CA LEU A 150 1.80 6.90 -5.08
C LEU A 150 2.47 5.95 -4.07
N ALA A 151 2.10 4.68 -4.05
CA ALA A 151 2.74 3.68 -3.20
C ALA A 151 4.22 3.51 -3.54
N VAL A 152 4.58 3.39 -4.82
CA VAL A 152 5.97 3.34 -5.28
C VAL A 152 6.72 4.62 -4.87
N ALA A 153 6.14 5.80 -5.13
CA ALA A 153 6.76 7.07 -4.75
C ALA A 153 7.04 7.13 -3.24
N LEU A 154 6.06 6.77 -2.40
CA LEU A 154 6.21 6.71 -0.95
C LEU A 154 7.31 5.72 -0.52
N PHE A 155 7.36 4.53 -1.12
CA PHE A 155 8.40 3.54 -0.85
C PHE A 155 9.79 3.89 -1.39
N THR A 156 9.92 4.96 -2.19
CA THR A 156 11.24 5.50 -2.57
C THR A 156 11.71 6.66 -1.71
N LEU A 157 10.83 7.25 -0.88
CA LEU A 157 11.23 8.31 0.03
C LEU A 157 12.12 7.75 1.15
N PRO A 158 13.03 8.57 1.72
CA PRO A 158 13.70 8.25 2.96
C PRO A 158 12.68 7.90 4.06
N MET A 159 13.02 6.96 4.95
CA MET A 159 12.09 6.53 6.00
C MET A 159 11.64 7.69 6.89
N GLU A 160 12.51 8.67 7.13
CA GLU A 160 12.12 9.89 7.84
C GLU A 160 10.99 10.69 7.15
N MET A 161 10.87 10.60 5.83
CA MET A 161 9.88 11.33 5.03
C MET A 161 8.59 10.54 4.77
N ARG A 162 8.51 9.26 5.15
CA ARG A 162 7.33 8.39 4.91
C ARG A 162 6.19 8.57 5.92
N GLY A 163 6.28 9.56 6.80
CA GLY A 163 5.27 9.77 7.84
C GLY A 163 5.58 10.87 8.88
N MET A 164 6.76 11.48 8.87
CA MET A 164 7.02 12.66 9.69
C MET A 164 6.67 13.92 8.90
N MET A 165 5.50 14.49 9.19
CA MET A 165 5.35 15.93 9.10
C MET A 165 6.45 16.51 9.99
N ALA A 166 7.39 17.26 9.41
CA ALA A 166 8.43 17.95 10.14
C ALA A 166 7.85 18.61 11.40
N GLY A 167 8.32 18.14 12.56
CA GLY A 167 8.04 18.70 13.87
C GLY A 167 9.37 18.85 14.59
#